data_AF-X1IF81-F1
#
_entry.id   AF-X1IF81-F1
#
_cell.length_a   1.000
_cell.length_b   1.000
_cell.length_c   1.000
_cell.angle_alpha   90.00
_cell.angle_beta   90.00
_cell.angle_gamma   90.00
#
_symmetry.space_group_name_H-M   'P 1'
#
loop_
_entity.id
_entity.type
_entity.pdbx_description
1 polymer ?
#
loop_
_entity_poly.entity_id
_entity_poly.type
_entity_poly.pdbx_seq_one_letter_code
_entity_poly.pdbx_strand_id
1 'polypeptide(L)'
;MEDKISLSLNHRAKPFLKWAGGKKSLLPYLLQCVPKNYENYYEPFLGGGSLYFALGPKSAHLSDLNEELINTYIQVKRNVEELIEHLQKMHYNKKEYYNIRSINPQNDLERAARFIYLNKTCWNGLYRVNKKGNFNVPIGRYENPSICDKKRLRLARTALQNATLLVVDFEKILDAA
;
A
#
# COMPACT_ATOMS: atom_id res chain seq x y z
N MET A 1 -10.64 20.15 22.24
CA MET A 1 -11.35 19.18 21.36
C MET A 1 -10.46 18.76 20.19
N GLU A 2 -9.69 19.70 19.60
CA GLU A 2 -8.68 19.43 18.57
C GLU A 2 -7.55 18.47 19.02
N ASP A 3 -7.13 18.52 20.29
CA ASP A 3 -6.05 17.64 20.80
C ASP A 3 -6.44 16.16 20.91
N LYS A 4 -7.70 15.84 21.22
CA LYS A 4 -8.18 14.44 21.24
C LYS A 4 -8.32 13.87 19.81
N ILE A 5 -8.67 14.72 18.85
CA ILE A 5 -8.76 14.36 17.44
C ILE A 5 -7.34 14.10 16.87
N SER A 6 -6.36 14.96 17.18
CA SER A 6 -4.97 14.79 16.73
C SER A 6 -4.30 13.53 17.32
N LEU A 7 -4.55 13.21 18.60
CA LEU A 7 -4.09 11.98 19.25
C LEU A 7 -4.69 10.70 18.64
N SER A 8 -5.98 10.74 18.25
CA SER A 8 -6.66 9.62 17.58
C SER A 8 -6.19 9.40 16.13
N LEU A 9 -5.86 10.48 15.41
CA LEU A 9 -5.34 10.42 14.03
C LEU A 9 -3.91 9.87 13.95
N ASN A 10 -3.14 9.95 15.04
CA ASN A 10 -1.80 9.39 15.15
C ASN A 10 -1.76 7.88 15.40
N HIS A 11 -2.92 7.27 15.72
CA HIS A 11 -3.10 5.83 15.89
C HIS A 11 -3.87 5.17 14.76
N ARG A 12 -4.39 5.94 13.79
CA ARG A 12 -5.03 5.36 12.60
C ARG A 12 -4.01 4.97 11.55
N ALA A 13 -4.28 3.83 10.90
CA ALA A 13 -3.53 3.39 9.74
C ALA A 13 -3.59 4.44 8.63
N LYS A 14 -2.52 4.52 7.83
CA LYS A 14 -2.39 5.43 6.70
C LYS A 14 -1.75 4.68 5.53
N PRO A 15 -1.98 5.11 4.27
CA PRO A 15 -1.29 4.57 3.11
C PRO A 15 0.21 4.40 3.33
N PHE A 16 0.70 3.17 3.19
CA PHE A 16 2.12 2.85 3.34
C PHE A 16 2.89 2.91 2.01
N LEU A 17 2.20 3.03 0.88
CA LEU A 17 2.79 3.22 -0.45
C LEU A 17 2.54 4.65 -0.96
N LYS A 18 3.47 5.17 -1.75
CA LYS A 18 3.21 6.32 -2.63
C LYS A 18 2.49 5.79 -3.87
N TRP A 19 1.37 6.38 -4.25
CA TRP A 19 0.59 5.90 -5.39
C TRP A 19 0.08 7.06 -6.23
N ALA A 20 0.21 6.94 -7.55
CA ALA A 20 -0.37 7.90 -8.48
C ALA A 20 -1.90 7.95 -8.31
N GLY A 21 -2.48 9.15 -8.35
CA GLY A 21 -3.92 9.32 -8.14
C GLY A 21 -4.38 9.11 -6.69
N GLY A 22 -3.46 9.11 -5.72
CA GLY A 22 -3.78 9.02 -4.29
C GLY A 22 -4.79 10.09 -3.86
N LYS A 23 -5.89 9.66 -3.23
CA LYS A 23 -7.06 10.51 -2.94
C LYS A 23 -6.93 11.35 -1.68
N LYS A 24 -5.72 11.47 -1.11
CA LYS A 24 -5.49 12.15 0.18
C LYS A 24 -6.03 13.59 0.21
N SER A 25 -5.82 14.37 -0.85
CA SER A 25 -6.32 15.75 -0.95
C SER A 25 -7.84 15.84 -1.08
N LEU A 26 -8.48 14.78 -1.58
CA LEU A 26 -9.93 14.71 -1.80
C LEU A 26 -10.69 14.12 -0.59
N LEU A 27 -9.99 13.57 0.41
CA LEU A 27 -10.62 12.96 1.58
C LEU A 27 -11.65 13.86 2.27
N PRO A 28 -11.43 15.18 2.48
CA PRO A 28 -12.43 16.02 3.13
C PRO A 28 -13.78 16.04 2.42
N TYR A 29 -13.80 15.89 1.10
CA TYR A 29 -15.02 15.86 0.29
C TYR A 29 -15.61 14.45 0.23
N LEU A 30 -14.77 13.45 -0.05
CA LEU A 30 -15.22 12.06 -0.15
C LEU A 30 -15.88 11.58 1.14
N LEU A 31 -15.31 11.89 2.31
CA LEU A 31 -15.83 11.49 3.61
C LEU A 31 -17.23 12.09 3.91
N GLN A 32 -17.60 13.20 3.27
CA GLN A 32 -18.94 13.77 3.39
C GLN A 32 -19.99 13.03 2.56
N CYS A 33 -19.56 12.35 1.49
CA CYS A 33 -20.44 11.58 0.60
C CYS A 33 -20.66 10.14 1.08
N VAL A 34 -19.84 9.64 2.01
CA VAL A 34 -19.96 8.26 2.51
C VAL A 34 -21.21 8.16 3.40
N PRO A 35 -22.07 7.14 3.19
CA PRO A 35 -23.24 6.94 4.04
C PRO A 35 -22.81 6.74 5.51
N LYS A 36 -23.60 7.27 6.44
CA LYS A 36 -23.31 7.16 7.88
C LYS A 36 -23.27 5.70 8.37
N ASN A 37 -24.08 4.84 7.74
CA ASN A 37 -24.20 3.43 8.06
C ASN A 37 -24.05 2.61 6.78
N TYR A 38 -23.17 1.62 6.83
CA TYR A 38 -22.99 0.58 5.82
C TYR A 38 -22.33 -0.62 6.50
N GLU A 39 -22.57 -1.82 5.97
CA GLU A 39 -22.01 -3.05 6.54
C GLU A 39 -20.68 -3.41 5.88
N ASN A 40 -20.67 -3.39 4.53
CA ASN A 40 -19.52 -3.75 3.71
C ASN A 40 -19.02 -2.55 2.92
N TYR A 41 -17.70 -2.45 2.78
CA TYR A 41 -17.03 -1.46 1.95
C TYR A 41 -16.36 -2.11 0.76
N TYR A 42 -16.65 -1.65 -0.46
CA TYR A 42 -16.05 -2.17 -1.68
C TYR A 42 -15.18 -1.07 -2.31
N GLU A 43 -13.90 -1.36 -2.57
CA GLU A 43 -12.98 -0.46 -3.29
C GLU A 43 -12.34 -1.20 -4.47
N PRO A 44 -12.96 -1.14 -5.68
CA PRO A 44 -12.50 -1.86 -6.86
C PRO A 44 -11.12 -1.42 -7.40
N PHE A 45 -10.70 -0.21 -7.04
CA PHE A 45 -9.47 0.44 -7.49
C PHE A 45 -8.67 0.92 -6.29
N LEU A 46 -8.19 -0.03 -5.48
CA LEU A 46 -7.57 0.23 -4.19
C LEU A 46 -6.42 1.24 -4.28
N GLY A 47 -5.48 1.02 -5.21
CA GLY A 47 -4.25 1.80 -5.29
C GLY A 47 -3.55 1.97 -3.93
N GLY A 48 -3.37 3.22 -3.50
CA GLY A 48 -2.78 3.54 -2.20
C GLY A 48 -3.70 3.36 -0.97
N GLY A 49 -4.98 3.02 -1.16
CA GLY A 49 -5.95 2.76 -0.07
C GLY A 49 -6.29 3.98 0.78
N SER A 50 -6.20 5.20 0.21
CA SER A 50 -6.36 6.44 0.98
C SER A 50 -7.74 6.55 1.63
N LEU A 51 -8.81 6.19 0.91
CA LEU A 51 -10.17 6.26 1.44
C LEU A 51 -10.44 5.11 2.42
N TYR A 52 -10.08 3.88 2.06
CA TYR A 52 -10.13 2.73 2.96
C TYR A 52 -9.51 3.01 4.34
N PHE A 53 -8.25 3.47 4.38
CA PHE A 53 -7.58 3.75 5.66
C PHE A 53 -8.20 4.93 6.42
N ALA A 54 -8.80 5.90 5.73
CA ALA A 54 -9.48 7.03 6.37
C ALA A 54 -10.81 6.61 7.01
N LEU A 55 -11.56 5.71 6.34
CA LEU A 55 -12.84 5.19 6.79
C LEU A 55 -12.69 4.18 7.92
N GLY A 56 -11.71 3.27 7.83
CA GLY A 56 -11.57 2.15 8.77
C GLY A 56 -12.84 1.29 8.87
N PRO A 57 -13.36 0.78 7.74
CA PRO A 57 -14.60 0.02 7.71
C PRO A 57 -14.49 -1.30 8.51
N LYS A 58 -15.62 -1.79 9.03
CA LYS A 58 -15.65 -3.05 9.80
C LYS A 58 -15.33 -4.28 8.93
N SER A 59 -15.82 -4.27 7.70
CA SER A 59 -15.63 -5.29 6.66
C SER A 59 -15.32 -4.59 5.33
N ALA A 60 -14.37 -5.11 4.57
CA ALA A 60 -14.01 -4.53 3.28
C ALA A 60 -13.62 -5.57 2.23
N HIS A 61 -13.93 -5.28 0.98
CA HIS A 61 -13.48 -6.00 -0.20
C HIS A 61 -12.68 -5.02 -1.06
N LEU A 62 -11.39 -5.27 -1.17
CA LEU A 62 -10.43 -4.38 -1.81
C LEU A 62 -9.81 -5.11 -2.99
N SER A 63 -9.87 -4.51 -4.18
CA SER A 63 -9.23 -5.07 -5.37
C SER A 63 -8.44 -4.04 -6.16
N ASP A 64 -7.56 -4.57 -6.99
CA ASP A 64 -6.84 -3.85 -8.04
C ASP A 64 -6.37 -4.88 -9.06
N LEU A 65 -6.17 -4.47 -10.31
CA LEU A 65 -5.57 -5.34 -11.33
C LEU A 65 -4.07 -5.54 -11.11
N ASN A 66 -3.43 -4.65 -10.34
CA ASN A 66 -2.00 -4.75 -10.07
C ASN A 66 -1.72 -5.86 -9.04
N GLU A 67 -1.27 -7.01 -9.52
CA GLU A 67 -0.95 -8.17 -8.68
C GLU A 67 0.14 -7.86 -7.64
N GLU A 68 1.19 -7.11 -8.02
CA GLU A 68 2.27 -6.74 -7.11
C GLU A 68 1.77 -5.86 -5.96
N LEU A 69 0.82 -4.96 -6.25
CA LEU A 69 0.16 -4.13 -5.25
C LEU A 69 -0.63 -5.00 -4.26
N ILE A 70 -1.54 -5.84 -4.77
CA ILE A 70 -2.41 -6.66 -3.92
C ILE A 70 -1.59 -7.69 -3.12
N ASN A 71 -0.60 -8.33 -3.74
CA ASN A 71 0.34 -9.17 -3.02
C ASN A 71 0.99 -8.39 -1.85
N THR A 72 1.47 -7.17 -2.11
CA THR A 72 2.06 -6.34 -1.04
C THR A 72 1.09 -6.10 0.12
N TYR A 73 -0.18 -5.78 -0.14
CA TYR A 73 -1.18 -5.66 0.93
C TYR A 73 -1.42 -6.99 1.66
N ILE A 74 -1.45 -8.12 0.94
CA ILE A 74 -1.60 -9.46 1.55
C ILE A 74 -0.42 -9.76 2.47
N GLN A 75 0.81 -9.47 2.06
CA GLN A 75 2.00 -9.69 2.89
C GLN A 75 2.01 -8.77 4.11
N VAL A 76 1.60 -7.51 3.98
CA VAL A 76 1.41 -6.62 5.14
C VAL A 76 0.34 -7.17 6.09
N LYS A 77 -0.75 -7.73 5.57
CA LYS A 77 -1.80 -8.36 6.40
C LYS A 77 -1.28 -9.60 7.13
N ARG A 78 -0.61 -10.52 6.42
CA ARG A 78 -0.28 -11.86 6.93
C ARG A 78 1.08 -11.97 7.60
N ASN A 79 2.11 -11.38 7.02
CA ASN A 79 3.53 -11.64 7.30
C ASN A 79 4.30 -10.34 7.59
N VAL A 80 3.70 -9.43 8.37
CA VAL A 80 4.23 -8.07 8.54
C VAL A 80 5.60 -8.06 9.22
N GLU A 81 5.85 -8.98 10.15
CA GLU A 81 7.10 -9.00 10.91
C GLU A 81 8.24 -9.53 10.05
N GLU A 82 8.03 -10.61 9.28
CA GLU A 82 9.05 -11.09 8.33
C GLU A 82 9.31 -10.06 7.22
N LEU A 83 8.26 -9.36 6.76
CA LEU A 83 8.38 -8.26 5.80
C LEU A 83 9.21 -7.10 6.36
N ILE A 84 8.99 -6.73 7.63
CA ILE A 84 9.78 -5.70 8.32
C ILE A 84 11.24 -6.13 8.38
N GLU A 85 11.53 -7.38 8.74
CA GLU A 85 12.91 -7.88 8.79
C GLU A 85 13.62 -7.80 7.44
N HIS A 86 12.93 -8.10 6.33
CA HIS A 86 13.47 -7.95 4.99
C HIS A 86 13.75 -6.48 4.66
N LEU A 87 12.79 -5.59 4.91
CA LEU A 87 12.92 -4.16 4.61
C LEU A 87 14.02 -3.48 5.42
N GLN A 88 14.24 -3.89 6.66
CA GLN A 88 15.30 -3.36 7.52
C GLN A 88 16.71 -3.66 7.01
N LYS A 89 16.88 -4.74 6.25
CA LYS A 89 18.17 -5.17 5.68
C LYS A 89 18.50 -4.46 4.37
N MET A 90 17.57 -3.68 3.81
CA MET A 90 17.74 -3.00 2.52
C MET A 90 18.24 -1.57 2.72
N HIS A 91 19.19 -1.15 1.89
CA HIS A 91 19.84 0.15 1.99
C HIS A 91 19.59 0.99 0.74
N TYR A 92 19.47 2.30 0.95
CA TYR A 92 19.29 3.24 -0.14
C TYR A 92 20.66 3.67 -0.70
N ASN A 93 21.05 3.07 -1.81
CA ASN A 93 22.17 3.53 -2.62
C ASN A 93 21.97 3.11 -4.08
N LYS A 94 22.71 3.74 -5.00
CA LYS A 94 22.56 3.51 -6.45
C LYS A 94 22.80 2.06 -6.85
N LYS A 95 23.85 1.43 -6.31
CA LYS A 95 24.25 0.05 -6.67
C LYS A 95 23.17 -0.94 -6.26
N GLU A 96 22.75 -0.87 -5.01
CA GLU A 96 21.74 -1.75 -4.44
C GLU A 96 20.37 -1.55 -5.09
N TYR A 97 19.98 -0.31 -5.38
CA TYR A 97 18.73 -0.03 -6.08
C TYR A 97 18.64 -0.78 -7.40
N TYR A 98 19.68 -0.67 -8.24
CA TYR A 98 19.66 -1.32 -9.55
C TYR A 98 19.78 -2.85 -9.45
N ASN A 99 20.49 -3.36 -8.43
CA ASN A 99 20.54 -4.79 -8.14
C ASN A 99 19.16 -5.34 -7.75
N ILE A 100 18.50 -4.72 -6.75
CA ILE A 100 17.15 -5.09 -6.31
C ILE A 100 16.15 -4.94 -7.46
N ARG A 101 16.28 -3.89 -8.29
CA ARG A 101 15.41 -3.70 -9.46
C ARG A 101 15.57 -4.82 -10.49
N SER A 102 16.75 -5.41 -10.65
CA SER A 102 16.99 -6.50 -11.60
C SER A 102 16.66 -7.90 -11.06
N ILE A 103 16.56 -8.07 -9.74
CA ILE A 103 16.28 -9.37 -9.13
C ILE A 103 14.83 -9.80 -9.41
N ASN A 104 14.67 -11.08 -9.74
CA ASN A 104 13.39 -11.79 -9.70
C ASN A 104 13.25 -12.45 -8.31
N PRO A 105 12.32 -11.98 -7.47
CA PRO A 105 12.09 -12.54 -6.14
C PRO A 105 11.63 -14.00 -6.21
N GLN A 106 11.96 -14.80 -5.21
CA GLN A 106 11.65 -16.24 -5.18
C GLN A 106 10.24 -16.54 -4.65
N ASN A 107 9.68 -15.63 -3.85
CA ASN A 107 8.40 -15.81 -3.19
C ASN A 107 7.66 -14.48 -3.02
N ASP A 108 6.39 -14.57 -2.64
CA ASP A 108 5.49 -13.43 -2.47
C ASP A 108 5.96 -12.41 -1.41
N LEU A 109 6.61 -12.86 -0.34
CA LEU A 109 7.15 -11.98 0.69
C LEU A 109 8.29 -11.11 0.14
N GLU A 110 9.23 -11.72 -0.58
CA GLU A 110 10.32 -11.00 -1.25
C GLU A 110 9.80 -10.07 -2.35
N ARG A 111 8.75 -10.47 -3.09
CA ARG A 111 8.05 -9.60 -4.04
C ARG A 111 7.54 -8.34 -3.36
N ALA A 112 6.84 -8.48 -2.23
CA ALA A 112 6.32 -7.35 -1.45
C ALA A 112 7.44 -6.46 -0.88
N ALA A 113 8.50 -7.06 -0.35
CA ALA A 113 9.66 -6.33 0.16
C ALA A 113 10.33 -5.51 -0.95
N ARG A 114 10.57 -6.13 -2.11
CA ARG A 114 11.10 -5.46 -3.30
C ARG A 114 10.19 -4.34 -3.77
N PHE A 115 8.87 -4.57 -3.80
CA PHE A 115 7.89 -3.58 -4.24
C PHE A 115 7.90 -2.33 -3.34
N ILE A 116 7.86 -2.51 -2.01
CA ILE A 116 7.93 -1.40 -1.06
C ILE A 116 9.26 -0.68 -1.19
N TYR A 117 10.39 -1.39 -1.24
CA TYR A 117 11.71 -0.79 -1.41
C TYR A 117 11.77 0.09 -2.67
N LEU A 118 11.37 -0.44 -3.82
CA LEU A 118 11.36 0.31 -5.08
C LEU A 118 10.40 1.50 -4.99
N ASN A 119 9.21 1.35 -4.43
CA ASN A 119 8.26 2.46 -4.26
C ASN A 119 8.82 3.59 -3.38
N LYS A 120 9.59 3.26 -2.35
CA LYS A 120 10.17 4.26 -1.44
C LYS A 120 11.42 4.94 -1.99
N THR A 121 12.10 4.31 -2.94
CA THR A 121 13.44 4.74 -3.39
C THR A 121 13.49 5.15 -4.86
N CYS A 122 12.48 4.80 -5.68
CA CYS A 122 12.38 5.19 -7.08
C CYS A 122 11.88 6.63 -7.25
N TRP A 123 12.03 7.16 -8.47
CA TRP A 123 11.56 8.49 -8.80
C TRP A 123 10.06 8.65 -8.53
N ASN A 124 9.74 9.56 -7.60
CA ASN A 124 8.39 9.96 -7.19
C ASN A 124 7.46 8.82 -6.73
N GLY A 125 8.00 7.66 -6.35
CA GLY A 125 7.19 6.49 -5.99
C GLY A 125 6.29 5.98 -7.12
N LEU A 126 6.69 6.23 -8.37
CA LEU A 126 5.96 5.77 -9.55
C LEU A 126 6.03 4.24 -9.66
N TYR A 127 4.91 3.63 -9.99
CA TYR A 127 4.89 2.25 -10.49
C TYR A 127 4.78 2.28 -12.01
N ARG A 128 5.78 1.72 -12.70
CA ARG A 128 5.78 1.61 -14.17
C ARG A 128 6.59 0.38 -14.60
N VAL A 129 6.02 -0.37 -15.53
CA VAL A 129 6.65 -1.53 -16.17
C VAL A 129 6.79 -1.31 -17.67
N ASN A 130 7.71 -2.03 -18.30
CA ASN A 130 7.80 -2.09 -19.77
C ASN A 130 6.84 -3.16 -20.33
N LYS A 131 6.82 -3.34 -21.66
CA LYS A 131 6.01 -4.36 -22.35
C LYS A 131 6.29 -5.81 -21.90
N LYS A 132 7.43 -6.06 -21.26
CA LYS A 132 7.81 -7.38 -20.71
C LYS A 132 7.42 -7.53 -19.23
N GLY A 133 6.71 -6.56 -18.63
CA GLY A 133 6.34 -6.57 -17.22
C GLY A 133 7.46 -6.12 -16.25
N ASN A 134 8.64 -5.75 -16.76
CA ASN A 134 9.77 -5.38 -15.90
C ASN A 134 9.64 -3.94 -15.40
N PHE A 135 9.74 -3.75 -14.08
CA PHE A 135 9.78 -2.42 -13.46
C PHE A 135 10.95 -1.60 -13.99
N ASN A 136 10.67 -0.38 -14.48
CA ASN A 136 11.65 0.42 -15.23
C ASN A 136 11.79 1.89 -14.75
N VAL A 137 11.38 2.19 -13.51
CA VAL A 137 11.54 3.54 -12.95
C VAL A 137 12.99 3.72 -12.48
N PRO A 138 13.64 4.87 -12.76
CA PRO A 138 14.98 5.16 -12.25
C PRO A 138 14.95 5.42 -10.74
N ILE A 139 16.13 5.35 -10.11
CA ILE A 139 16.28 5.73 -8.71
C ILE A 139 15.86 7.19 -8.51
N GLY A 140 15.14 7.46 -7.42
CA GLY A 140 14.82 8.80 -6.97
C GLY A 140 16.02 9.49 -6.35
N ARG A 141 15.84 10.74 -5.92
CA ARG A 141 16.83 11.48 -5.12
C ARG A 141 16.19 11.80 -3.77
N TYR A 142 16.58 11.06 -2.75
CA TYR A 142 16.08 11.19 -1.38
C TYR A 142 17.24 11.25 -0.41
N GLU A 143 17.15 12.03 0.66
CA GLU A 143 18.20 12.04 1.69
C GLU A 143 18.07 10.81 2.60
N ASN A 144 16.87 10.55 3.09
CA ASN A 144 16.58 9.39 3.95
C ASN A 144 15.18 8.83 3.63
N PRO A 145 15.04 8.03 2.56
CA PRO A 145 13.75 7.45 2.23
C PRO A 145 13.33 6.45 3.32
N SER A 146 12.11 6.58 3.81
CA SER A 146 11.54 5.66 4.79
C SER A 146 11.19 4.31 4.13
N ILE A 147 12.21 3.46 3.94
CA ILE A 147 12.09 2.10 3.39
C ILE A 147 11.26 1.23 4.34
N CYS A 148 11.57 1.28 5.63
CA CYS A 148 10.91 0.48 6.66
C CYS A 148 10.26 1.39 7.73
N ASP A 149 8.99 1.77 7.52
CA ASP A 149 8.18 2.40 8.56
C ASP A 149 7.41 1.33 9.34
N LYS A 150 8.08 0.72 10.33
CA LYS A 150 7.53 -0.40 11.12
C LYS A 150 6.18 -0.07 11.74
N LYS A 151 6.05 1.14 12.30
CA LYS A 151 4.81 1.59 12.94
C LYS A 151 3.69 1.65 11.91
N ARG A 152 3.93 2.27 10.74
CA ARG A 152 2.91 2.36 9.69
C ARG A 152 2.50 0.99 9.16
N LEU A 153 3.45 0.06 8.97
CA LEU A 153 3.17 -1.29 8.49
C LEU A 153 2.34 -2.09 9.49
N ARG A 154 2.67 -2.04 10.78
CA ARG A 154 1.88 -2.71 11.84
C ARG A 154 0.48 -2.13 11.98
N LEU A 155 0.33 -0.81 11.90
CA LEU A 155 -1.00 -0.18 11.89
C LEU A 155 -1.82 -0.59 10.66
N ALA A 156 -1.18 -0.67 9.49
CA ALA A 156 -1.83 -1.16 8.27
C ALA A 156 -2.27 -2.62 8.40
N ARG A 157 -1.44 -3.50 8.98
CA ARG A 157 -1.83 -4.88 9.31
C ARG A 157 -3.12 -4.92 10.14
N THR A 158 -3.17 -4.16 11.24
CA THR A 158 -4.34 -4.12 12.11
C THR A 158 -5.59 -3.69 11.37
N ALA A 159 -5.50 -2.67 10.52
CA ALA A 159 -6.65 -2.22 9.71
C ALA A 159 -7.12 -3.29 8.71
N LEU A 160 -6.17 -3.99 8.06
CA LEU A 160 -6.44 -4.97 7.00
C LEU A 160 -7.01 -6.31 7.50
N GLN A 161 -7.11 -6.53 8.81
CA GLN A 161 -7.47 -7.84 9.37
C GLN A 161 -8.82 -8.35 8.83
N ASN A 162 -9.81 -7.46 8.68
CA ASN A 162 -11.14 -7.76 8.17
C ASN A 162 -11.33 -7.41 6.68
N ALA A 163 -10.25 -7.14 5.96
CA ALA A 163 -10.31 -6.87 4.52
C ALA A 163 -10.05 -8.14 3.70
N THR A 164 -10.89 -8.40 2.71
CA THR A 164 -10.65 -9.34 1.61
C THR A 164 -9.87 -8.63 0.51
N LEU A 165 -8.77 -9.22 0.06
CA LEU A 165 -7.86 -8.62 -0.93
C LEU A 165 -7.84 -9.50 -2.18
N LEU A 166 -8.19 -8.92 -3.34
CA LEU A 166 -8.41 -9.66 -4.59
C LEU A 166 -7.67 -9.03 -5.76
N VAL A 167 -7.06 -9.88 -6.60
CA VAL A 167 -6.51 -9.48 -7.91
C VAL A 167 -7.59 -9.78 -8.95
N VAL A 168 -8.48 -8.83 -9.16
CA VAL A 168 -9.61 -8.98 -10.08
C VAL A 168 -9.89 -7.67 -10.79
N ASP A 169 -10.52 -7.80 -11.96
CA ASP A 169 -11.12 -6.66 -12.63
C ASP A 169 -12.24 -6.05 -11.78
N PHE A 170 -12.45 -4.74 -11.92
CA PHE A 170 -13.43 -4.00 -11.14
C PHE A 170 -14.86 -4.48 -11.35
N GLU A 171 -15.18 -5.08 -12.51
CA GLU A 171 -16.52 -5.62 -12.75
C GLU A 171 -16.81 -6.81 -11.83
N LYS A 172 -15.81 -7.67 -11.60
CA LYS A 172 -15.96 -8.91 -10.84
C LYS A 172 -16.16 -8.71 -9.34
N ILE A 173 -15.66 -7.60 -8.78
CA ILE A 173 -15.86 -7.33 -7.35
C ILE A 173 -17.28 -6.83 -7.06
N LEU A 174 -17.98 -6.30 -8.08
CA LEU A 174 -19.37 -5.86 -7.95
C LEU A 174 -20.34 -7.05 -7.90
N ASP A 175 -19.97 -8.20 -8.48
CA ASP A 175 -20.77 -9.43 -8.38
C ASP A 175 -20.82 -10.00 -6.95
N ALA A 176 -19.87 -9.60 -6.10
CA ALA A 176 -19.80 -9.99 -4.69
C ALA A 176 -20.47 -8.96 -3.75
N ALA A 177 -21.02 -7.86 -4.30
CA ALA A 177 -21.51 -6.71 -3.55
C ALA A 177 -22.94 -6.86 -3.04
#